data_AF-A0A143PS74-F1
#
_entry.id   AF-A0A143PS74-F1
#
_cell.length_a   1.000
_cell.length_b   1.000
_cell.length_c   1.000
_cell.angle_alpha   90.00
_cell.angle_beta   90.00
_cell.angle_gamma   90.00
#
_symmetry.space_group_name_H-M   'P 1'
#
loop_
_entity.id
_entity.type
_entity.pdbx_description
1 polymer ?
#
loop_
_entity_poly.entity_id
_entity_poly.type
_entity_poly.pdbx_seq_one_letter_code
_entity_poly.pdbx_strand_id
1 'polypeptide(L)'
;MVHLCAHYFVGAAPSRISIAVADCGIGIPNHLAAAYPELRGNDARAVYESLKPGVTGAIRGMYGTPNNAGAGLYVTRSIAKGTGGYFAVVSGRAAYRTFRSDDGGEQGTLFPEPERDKHRMFADFKGWDGTVVALEIRPEILDDFETILGWVCGSMPAALQMRRAQSRGRLNTPESSPRATAGRSTRRTSTSMTA
;
A
#
# COMPACT_ATOMS: atom_id res chain seq x y z
N MET A 1 -16.16 -8.18 -2.20
CA MET A 1 -16.40 -7.60 -3.55
C MET A 1 -15.55 -6.35 -3.67
N VAL A 2 -14.93 -6.12 -4.83
CA VAL A 2 -14.10 -4.93 -5.10
C VAL A 2 -14.64 -4.26 -6.37
N HIS A 3 -14.79 -2.95 -6.33
CA HIS A 3 -15.21 -2.10 -7.44
C HIS A 3 -14.06 -1.19 -7.85
N LEU A 4 -13.84 -1.06 -9.15
CA LEU A 4 -12.85 -0.16 -9.74
C LEU A 4 -13.57 0.76 -10.72
N CYS A 5 -13.29 2.05 -10.63
CA CYS A 5 -13.69 3.05 -11.61
C CYS A 5 -12.46 3.85 -12.02
N ALA A 6 -12.31 4.09 -13.32
CA ALA A 6 -11.27 4.96 -13.84
C ALA A 6 -11.86 5.84 -14.93
N HIS A 7 -11.44 7.11 -14.95
CA HIS A 7 -11.89 8.08 -15.96
C HIS A 7 -10.72 8.96 -16.38
N TYR A 8 -10.60 9.18 -17.69
CA TYR A 8 -9.63 10.09 -18.27
C TYR A 8 -10.33 11.35 -18.78
N PHE A 9 -10.08 12.48 -18.12
CA PHE A 9 -10.64 13.78 -18.46
C PHE A 9 -9.67 14.53 -19.37
N VAL A 10 -10.08 14.68 -20.63
CA VAL A 10 -9.35 15.42 -21.67
C VAL A 10 -10.12 16.70 -21.99
N GLY A 11 -9.43 17.84 -22.14
CA GLY A 11 -10.03 19.10 -22.62
C GLY A 11 -10.10 20.25 -21.62
N ALA A 12 -9.84 20.01 -20.33
CA ALA A 12 -9.49 21.06 -19.38
C ALA A 12 -7.99 20.95 -19.13
N ALA A 13 -7.18 21.92 -19.55
CA ALA A 13 -5.76 21.90 -19.23
C ALA A 13 -5.58 22.18 -17.73
N PRO A 14 -4.86 21.32 -16.97
CA PRO A 14 -4.21 20.06 -17.38
C PRO A 14 -5.14 18.84 -17.37
N SER A 15 -4.88 17.83 -18.23
CA SER A 15 -5.65 16.59 -18.28
C SER A 15 -5.53 15.80 -16.99
N ARG A 16 -6.49 14.91 -16.72
CA ARG A 16 -6.57 14.21 -15.43
C ARG A 16 -7.02 12.79 -15.61
N ILE A 17 -6.33 11.87 -14.94
CA ILE A 17 -6.82 10.50 -14.76
C ILE A 17 -7.30 10.39 -13.32
N SER A 18 -8.58 10.07 -13.13
CA SER A 18 -9.15 9.73 -11.81
C SER A 18 -9.34 8.23 -11.71
N ILE A 19 -8.90 7.65 -10.60
CA ILE A 19 -9.03 6.23 -10.28
C ILE A 19 -9.66 6.13 -8.90
N ALA A 20 -10.67 5.26 -8.76
CA ALA A 20 -11.28 4.95 -7.48
C ALA A 20 -11.43 3.43 -7.32
N VAL A 21 -11.05 2.93 -6.15
CA VAL A 21 -11.23 1.53 -5.73
C VAL A 21 -12.08 1.54 -4.48
N ALA A 22 -13.12 0.71 -4.45
CA ALA A 22 -13.97 0.52 -3.29
C ALA A 22 -14.14 -0.97 -2.99
N ASP A 23 -14.09 -1.33 -1.72
CA ASP A 23 -14.40 -2.68 -1.25
C ASP A 23 -15.38 -2.63 -0.07
N CYS A 24 -16.03 -3.77 0.18
CA CYS A 24 -16.89 -4.00 1.35
C CYS A 24 -16.19 -4.91 2.38
N GLY A 25 -14.89 -4.73 2.58
CA GLY A 25 -14.08 -5.46 3.56
C GLY A 25 -14.31 -4.97 4.99
N ILE A 26 -13.31 -5.20 5.86
CA ILE A 26 -13.39 -4.85 7.29
C ILE A 26 -13.08 -3.38 7.58
N GLY A 27 -12.55 -2.64 6.59
CA GLY A 27 -12.16 -1.25 6.73
C GLY A 27 -10.83 -1.03 7.46
N ILE A 28 -10.27 0.15 7.25
CA ILE A 28 -9.01 0.62 7.84
C ILE A 28 -9.04 0.57 9.38
N PRO A 29 -10.09 1.08 10.08
CA PRO A 29 -10.09 1.09 11.53
C PRO A 29 -9.97 -0.31 12.15
N ASN A 30 -10.77 -1.27 11.66
CA ASN A 30 -10.72 -2.64 12.17
C ASN A 30 -9.44 -3.37 11.74
N HIS A 31 -8.97 -3.13 10.51
CA HIS A 31 -7.71 -3.70 10.05
C HIS A 31 -6.53 -3.25 10.92
N LEU A 32 -6.37 -1.94 11.14
CA LEU A 32 -5.28 -1.41 11.96
C LEU A 32 -5.39 -1.82 13.44
N ALA A 33 -6.61 -1.92 13.98
CA ALA A 33 -6.83 -2.32 15.37
C ALA A 33 -6.30 -3.73 15.72
N ALA A 34 -5.96 -4.55 14.73
CA ALA A 34 -5.28 -5.82 14.94
C ALA A 34 -3.83 -5.66 15.43
N ALA A 35 -3.12 -4.62 14.96
CA ALA A 35 -1.73 -4.33 15.34
C ALA A 35 -1.61 -3.11 16.28
N TYR A 36 -2.59 -2.21 16.27
CA TYR A 36 -2.64 -0.97 17.04
C TYR A 36 -3.97 -0.86 17.80
N PRO A 37 -4.16 -1.62 18.90
CA PRO A 37 -5.42 -1.67 19.63
C PRO A 37 -5.91 -0.30 20.13
N GLU A 38 -5.01 0.65 20.35
CA GLU A 38 -5.29 2.03 20.75
C GLU A 38 -6.02 2.86 19.68
N LEU A 39 -6.05 2.40 18.42
CA LEU A 39 -6.80 3.04 17.34
C LEU A 39 -8.26 2.58 17.27
N ARG A 40 -8.64 1.55 18.03
CA ARG A 40 -10.00 1.01 18.02
C ARG A 40 -11.01 2.08 18.43
N GLY A 41 -12.04 2.26 17.61
CA GLY A 41 -13.11 3.24 17.86
C GLY A 41 -12.72 4.68 17.55
N ASN A 42 -11.51 4.93 17.04
CA ASN A 42 -11.09 6.25 16.56
C ASN A 42 -10.77 6.19 15.06
N ASP A 43 -11.82 6.17 14.24
CA ASP A 43 -11.72 5.99 12.79
C ASP A 43 -10.90 7.09 12.12
N ALA A 44 -11.03 8.35 12.56
CA ALA A 44 -10.28 9.47 12.01
C ALA A 44 -8.77 9.32 12.25
N ARG A 45 -8.37 8.91 13.46
CA ARG A 45 -6.97 8.62 13.77
C ARG A 45 -6.47 7.39 13.00
N ALA A 46 -7.28 6.33 12.89
CA ALA A 46 -6.92 5.16 12.11
C ALA A 46 -6.69 5.51 10.63
N VAL A 47 -7.54 6.37 10.05
CA VAL A 47 -7.35 6.88 8.69
C VAL A 47 -6.02 7.64 8.59
N TYR A 48 -5.72 8.59 9.49
CA TYR A 48 -4.42 9.29 9.45
C TYR A 48 -3.22 8.34 9.54
N GLU A 49 -3.23 7.44 10.52
CA GLU A 49 -2.13 6.49 10.72
C GLU A 49 -1.93 5.59 9.49
N SER A 50 -3.01 5.16 8.84
CA SER A 50 -2.93 4.31 7.63
C SER A 50 -2.22 4.96 6.44
N LEU A 51 -2.16 6.28 6.42
CA LEU A 51 -1.51 7.02 5.34
C LEU A 51 -0.01 7.23 5.64
N LYS A 52 0.47 6.95 6.85
CA LYS A 52 1.89 7.05 7.18
C LYS A 52 2.67 5.87 6.60
N PRO A 53 3.94 6.07 6.21
CA PRO A 53 4.72 5.01 5.59
C PRO A 53 4.98 3.88 6.60
N GLY A 54 4.69 2.64 6.20
CA GLY A 54 4.98 1.42 6.97
C GLY A 54 3.96 1.08 8.05
N VAL A 55 2.84 1.80 8.16
CA VAL A 55 1.76 1.48 9.09
C VAL A 55 0.83 0.44 8.45
N THR A 56 0.62 -0.68 9.15
CA THR A 56 -0.24 -1.76 8.66
C THR A 56 -0.80 -2.62 9.79
N GLY A 57 -2.04 -3.07 9.63
CA GLY A 57 -2.68 -4.06 10.50
C GLY A 57 -2.30 -5.51 10.16
N ALA A 58 -1.59 -5.73 9.06
CA ALA A 58 -1.22 -7.06 8.62
C ALA A 58 -0.22 -7.70 9.59
N ILE A 59 -0.63 -8.82 10.18
CA ILE A 59 0.27 -9.68 10.96
C ILE A 59 1.20 -10.41 9.99
N ARG A 60 2.50 -10.53 10.35
CA ARG A 60 3.55 -11.09 9.49
C ARG A 60 3.12 -12.43 8.87
N GLY A 61 3.18 -12.52 7.54
CA GLY A 61 3.00 -13.78 6.79
C GLY A 61 1.78 -13.86 5.86
N MET A 62 0.76 -13.01 6.02
CA MET A 62 -0.51 -13.15 5.26
C MET A 62 -0.62 -12.28 4.00
N TYR A 63 0.05 -11.11 3.95
CA TYR A 63 0.00 -10.19 2.81
C TYR A 63 1.40 -9.74 2.40
N GLY A 64 2.02 -10.49 1.47
CA GLY A 64 3.29 -10.15 0.84
C GLY A 64 4.52 -10.23 1.77
N THR A 65 5.69 -9.93 1.21
CA THR A 65 6.93 -9.85 1.99
C THR A 65 6.82 -8.75 3.05
N PRO A 66 7.47 -8.87 4.22
CA PRO A 66 7.46 -7.85 5.29
C PRO A 66 7.89 -6.44 4.83
N ASN A 67 8.45 -6.33 3.63
CA ASN A 67 9.03 -5.13 3.06
C ASN A 67 8.01 -4.24 2.31
N ASN A 68 6.80 -4.72 1.99
CA ASN A 68 5.77 -3.94 1.29
C ASN A 68 4.51 -3.64 2.13
N ALA A 69 4.44 -4.18 3.35
CA ALA A 69 3.30 -3.95 4.22
C ALA A 69 3.25 -2.48 4.68
N GLY A 70 2.11 -1.81 4.48
CA GLY A 70 1.92 -0.41 4.88
C GLY A 70 2.55 0.64 3.94
N ALA A 71 3.00 0.26 2.75
CA ALA A 71 3.54 1.22 1.76
C ALA A 71 2.47 1.74 0.80
N GLY A 72 1.43 0.95 0.49
CA GLY A 72 0.50 1.22 -0.60
C GLY A 72 -0.23 2.58 -0.52
N LEU A 73 -0.87 2.87 0.61
CA LEU A 73 -1.62 4.12 0.78
C LEU A 73 -0.69 5.34 0.81
N TYR A 74 0.48 5.22 1.45
CA TYR A 74 1.49 6.27 1.43
C TYR A 74 1.95 6.57 0.00
N VAL A 75 2.32 5.55 -0.77
CA VAL A 75 2.76 5.69 -2.17
C VAL A 75 1.65 6.31 -3.03
N THR A 76 0.42 5.84 -2.88
CA THR A 76 -0.73 6.32 -3.64
C THR A 76 -1.02 7.80 -3.35
N ARG A 77 -1.03 8.21 -2.08
CA ARG A 77 -1.13 9.61 -1.65
C ARG A 77 0.00 10.45 -2.25
N SER A 78 1.21 9.91 -2.22
CA SER A 78 2.42 10.58 -2.69
C SER A 78 2.35 10.86 -4.19
N ILE A 79 1.98 9.86 -5.01
CA ILE A 79 1.84 10.02 -6.47
C ILE A 79 0.79 11.10 -6.80
N ALA A 80 -0.37 11.07 -6.14
CA ALA A 80 -1.41 12.08 -6.32
C ALA A 80 -0.88 13.49 -5.99
N LYS A 81 -0.17 13.63 -4.88
CA LYS A 81 0.44 14.90 -4.45
C LYS A 81 1.52 15.39 -5.43
N GLY A 82 2.44 14.51 -5.82
CA GLY A 82 3.56 14.85 -6.71
C GLY A 82 3.09 15.27 -8.10
N THR A 83 1.97 14.73 -8.55
CA THR A 83 1.32 15.12 -9.81
C THR A 83 0.31 16.25 -9.62
N GLY A 84 0.16 16.82 -8.42
CA GLY A 84 -0.78 17.90 -8.10
C GLY A 84 -2.26 17.57 -8.30
N GLY A 85 -2.60 16.28 -8.35
CA GLY A 85 -3.98 15.82 -8.24
C GLY A 85 -4.45 15.79 -6.79
N TYR A 86 -5.60 15.14 -6.55
CA TYR A 86 -6.11 14.92 -5.20
C TYR A 86 -6.03 13.44 -4.84
N PHE A 87 -5.97 13.17 -3.54
CA PHE A 87 -6.11 11.85 -2.95
C PHE A 87 -7.27 11.88 -1.97
N ALA A 88 -8.06 10.83 -1.92
CA ALA A 88 -9.11 10.66 -0.93
C ALA A 88 -9.13 9.21 -0.43
N VAL A 89 -9.43 9.05 0.86
CA VAL A 89 -9.72 7.75 1.48
C VAL A 89 -10.93 7.88 2.37
N VAL A 90 -11.80 6.88 2.36
CA VAL A 90 -12.99 6.77 3.21
C VAL A 90 -12.98 5.38 3.82
N SER A 91 -13.11 5.28 5.14
CA SER A 91 -13.29 4.00 5.83
C SER A 91 -13.84 4.21 7.23
N GLY A 92 -14.74 3.32 7.66
CA GLY A 92 -15.52 3.54 8.88
C GLY A 92 -16.30 4.84 8.77
N ARG A 93 -16.26 5.65 9.83
CA ARG A 93 -16.93 6.96 9.92
C ARG A 93 -15.99 8.12 9.63
N ALA A 94 -14.86 7.89 8.96
CA ALA A 94 -13.87 8.90 8.65
C ALA A 94 -13.50 8.94 7.17
N ALA A 95 -13.14 10.14 6.71
CA ALA A 95 -12.62 10.35 5.37
C ALA A 95 -11.55 11.45 5.36
N TYR A 96 -10.47 11.22 4.63
CA TYR A 96 -9.40 12.18 4.41
C TYR A 96 -9.34 12.53 2.93
N ARG A 97 -9.20 13.81 2.58
CA ARG A 97 -9.04 14.27 1.20
C ARG A 97 -8.04 15.41 1.09
N THR A 98 -7.03 15.27 0.23
CA THR A 98 -6.15 16.38 -0.14
C THR A 98 -6.80 17.29 -1.17
N PHE A 99 -6.35 18.53 -1.26
CA PHE A 99 -6.73 19.40 -2.37
C PHE A 99 -5.84 19.16 -3.59
N ARG A 100 -6.37 19.50 -4.77
CA ARG A 100 -5.55 19.65 -5.98
C ARG A 100 -4.57 20.80 -5.75
N SER A 101 -3.40 20.73 -6.38
CA SER A 101 -2.48 21.86 -6.44
C SER A 101 -2.87 22.79 -7.57
N ASP A 102 -3.00 24.08 -7.24
CA ASP A 102 -3.25 25.14 -8.23
C ASP A 102 -1.96 25.51 -8.99
N ASP A 103 -0.80 25.20 -8.39
CA ASP A 103 0.52 25.47 -8.94
C ASP A 103 0.83 24.49 -10.09
N GLY A 104 0.97 25.05 -11.28
CA GLY A 104 1.07 24.36 -12.57
C GLY A 104 2.38 23.60 -12.80
N GLY A 105 2.75 22.67 -11.91
CA GLY A 105 3.79 21.68 -12.22
C GLY A 105 4.84 21.43 -11.15
N GLU A 106 4.90 22.20 -10.06
CA GLU A 106 5.90 21.93 -9.02
C GLU A 106 5.51 20.72 -8.16
N GLN A 107 6.45 19.77 -8.03
CA GLN A 107 6.34 18.65 -7.09
C GLN A 107 6.33 19.19 -5.67
N GLY A 108 5.14 19.34 -5.08
CA GLY A 108 4.99 19.83 -3.70
C GLY A 108 5.73 18.93 -2.70
N THR A 109 6.31 19.52 -1.65
CA THR A 109 7.09 18.78 -0.64
C THR A 109 6.31 17.60 -0.05
N LEU A 110 6.80 16.37 -0.17
CA LEU A 110 6.13 15.20 0.38
C LEU A 110 6.43 15.03 1.86
N PHE A 111 5.38 14.95 2.68
CA PHE A 111 5.51 14.71 4.11
C PHE A 111 5.12 13.28 4.46
N PRO A 112 5.86 12.59 5.35
CA PRO A 112 5.42 11.33 5.92
C PRO A 112 4.08 11.48 6.67
N GLU A 113 3.93 12.58 7.40
CA GLU A 113 2.74 12.93 8.17
C GLU A 113 1.64 13.54 7.25
N PRO A 114 0.49 12.86 7.06
CA PRO A 114 -0.62 13.39 6.24
C PRO A 114 -1.15 14.74 6.72
N GLU A 115 -1.06 15.02 8.02
CA GLU A 115 -1.59 16.24 8.64
C GLU A 115 -0.90 17.51 8.11
N ARG A 116 0.30 17.37 7.55
CA ARG A 116 1.07 18.48 6.95
C ARG A 116 0.67 18.78 5.51
N ASP A 117 -0.10 17.92 4.86
CA ASP A 117 -0.67 18.19 3.56
C ASP A 117 -1.82 19.20 3.69
N LYS A 118 -2.09 19.99 2.65
CA LYS A 118 -3.34 20.76 2.58
C LYS A 118 -4.49 19.77 2.36
N HIS A 119 -5.35 19.57 3.35
CA HIS A 119 -6.37 18.53 3.32
C HIS A 119 -7.66 18.93 4.05
N ARG A 120 -8.69 18.09 3.93
CA ARG A 120 -9.86 18.05 4.80
C ARG A 120 -10.00 16.67 5.41
N MET A 121 -10.32 16.65 6.69
CA MET A 121 -10.79 15.48 7.40
C MET A 121 -12.31 15.61 7.63
N PHE A 122 -13.03 14.54 7.36
CA PHE A 122 -14.45 14.39 7.64
C PHE A 122 -14.60 13.25 8.63
N ALA A 123 -15.45 13.44 9.63
CA ALA A 123 -15.69 12.45 10.68
C ALA A 123 -17.20 12.38 10.98
N ASP A 124 -17.59 11.34 11.73
CA ASP A 124 -18.90 11.15 12.34
C ASP A 124 -20.09 10.98 11.39
N PHE A 125 -19.86 10.78 10.08
CA PHE A 125 -20.92 10.49 9.12
C PHE A 125 -21.43 9.03 9.21
N LYS A 126 -22.48 8.71 8.45
CA LYS A 126 -22.98 7.34 8.26
C LYS A 126 -21.89 6.51 7.56
N GLY A 127 -21.17 5.69 8.32
CA GLY A 127 -19.92 5.09 7.89
C GLY A 127 -19.99 4.14 6.69
N TRP A 128 -18.82 3.75 6.20
CA TRP A 128 -18.58 2.74 5.18
C TRP A 128 -17.73 1.61 5.76
N ASP A 129 -18.28 0.39 5.85
CA ASP A 129 -17.62 -0.72 6.56
C ASP A 129 -16.31 -1.17 5.90
N GLY A 130 -16.18 -1.01 4.59
CA GLY A 130 -14.96 -1.35 3.86
C GLY A 130 -14.01 -0.15 3.70
N THR A 131 -13.35 -0.07 2.54
CA THR A 131 -12.48 1.06 2.19
C THR A 131 -12.82 1.59 0.81
N VAL A 132 -12.83 2.92 0.67
CA VAL A 132 -12.80 3.59 -0.63
C VAL A 132 -11.51 4.40 -0.71
N VAL A 133 -10.75 4.22 -1.78
CA VAL A 133 -9.57 5.04 -2.10
C VAL A 133 -9.79 5.64 -3.47
N ALA A 134 -9.62 6.96 -3.59
CA ALA A 134 -9.62 7.65 -4.86
C ALA A 134 -8.34 8.47 -5.00
N LEU A 135 -7.79 8.49 -6.19
CA LEU A 135 -6.70 9.38 -6.55
C LEU A 135 -6.93 9.97 -7.92
N GLU A 136 -6.42 11.17 -8.10
CA GLU A 136 -6.30 11.83 -9.38
C GLU A 136 -4.83 12.11 -9.65
N ILE A 137 -4.43 11.94 -10.90
CA ILE A 137 -3.08 12.21 -11.38
C ILE A 137 -3.14 13.08 -12.63
N ARG A 138 -2.15 13.97 -12.80
CA ARG A 138 -1.91 14.73 -14.04
C ARG A 138 -0.87 13.98 -14.87
N PRO A 139 -1.26 13.29 -15.95
CA PRO A 139 -0.35 12.45 -16.73
C PRO A 139 0.80 13.23 -17.36
N GLU A 140 0.65 14.53 -17.60
CA GLU A 140 1.68 15.40 -18.18
C GLU A 140 2.84 15.72 -17.22
N ILE A 141 2.67 15.45 -15.92
CA ILE A 141 3.75 15.53 -14.92
C ILE A 141 4.43 14.16 -14.75
N LEU A 142 3.79 13.10 -15.25
CA LEU A 142 4.18 11.70 -15.16
C LEU A 142 5.06 11.26 -16.34
N ASP A 143 5.90 12.14 -16.89
CA ASP A 143 6.75 11.82 -18.05
C ASP A 143 7.69 10.63 -17.78
N ASP A 144 8.07 10.40 -16.51
CA ASP A 144 8.80 9.21 -16.08
C ASP A 144 8.27 8.64 -14.75
N PHE A 145 7.75 7.41 -14.83
CA PHE A 145 7.27 6.66 -13.67
C PHE A 145 8.40 6.32 -12.69
N GLU A 146 9.61 6.03 -13.17
CA GLU A 146 10.76 5.72 -12.31
C GLU A 146 11.21 6.95 -11.51
N THR A 147 11.15 8.14 -12.10
CA THR A 147 11.40 9.42 -11.41
C THR A 147 10.41 9.62 -10.26
N ILE A 148 9.11 9.39 -10.50
CA ILE A 148 8.10 9.53 -9.45
C ILE A 148 8.29 8.47 -8.37
N LEU A 149 8.53 7.22 -8.74
CA LEU A 149 8.85 6.19 -7.75
C LEU A 149 10.10 6.53 -6.95
N GLY A 150 11.15 7.03 -7.60
CA GLY A 150 12.37 7.49 -6.95
C GLY A 150 12.10 8.60 -5.95
N TRP A 151 11.30 9.60 -6.34
CA TRP A 151 10.87 10.70 -5.47
C TRP A 151 10.06 10.21 -4.26
N VAL A 152 9.06 9.34 -4.48
CA VAL A 152 8.26 8.72 -3.40
C VAL A 152 9.12 7.83 -2.49
N CYS A 153 10.14 7.16 -3.02
CA CYS A 153 11.05 6.35 -2.22
C CYS A 153 11.99 7.22 -1.39
N GLY A 154 12.48 8.34 -1.95
CA GLY A 154 13.37 9.26 -1.26
C GLY A 154 12.74 9.92 -0.04
N SER A 155 11.43 10.12 -0.03
CA SER A 155 10.68 10.68 1.10
C SER A 155 10.32 9.68 2.19
N MET A 156 10.51 8.37 1.96
CA MET A 156 10.30 7.37 3.01
C MET A 156 11.41 7.45 4.06
N PRO A 157 11.10 7.24 5.36
CA PRO A 157 12.14 7.10 6.39
C PRO A 157 13.18 6.02 6.02
N ALA A 158 14.46 6.28 6.33
CA ALA A 158 15.59 5.40 5.96
C ALA A 158 15.41 3.93 6.39
N ALA A 159 14.76 3.69 7.53
CA ALA A 159 14.45 2.35 8.03
C ALA A 159 13.54 1.53 7.09
N LEU A 160 12.70 2.19 6.29
CA LEU A 160 11.85 1.54 5.28
C LEU A 160 12.58 1.39 3.94
N GLN A 161 13.46 2.33 3.59
CA GLN A 161 14.32 2.23 2.40
C GLN A 161 15.29 1.04 2.50
N MET A 162 15.92 0.84 3.67
CA MET A 162 16.86 -0.28 3.91
C MET A 162 16.21 -1.67 3.77
N ARG A 163 14.94 -1.80 4.18
CA ARG A 163 14.16 -3.04 4.02
C ARG A 163 13.96 -3.40 2.53
N ARG A 164 13.78 -2.40 1.66
CA ARG A 164 13.65 -2.60 0.20
C ARG A 164 14.97 -3.00 -0.47
N ALA A 165 16.09 -2.42 -0.05
CA ALA A 165 17.43 -2.77 -0.57
C ALA A 165 17.80 -4.24 -0.27
N GLN A 166 17.46 -4.75 0.91
CA GLN A 166 17.68 -6.15 1.29
C GLN A 166 16.88 -7.15 0.44
N SER A 167 15.70 -6.78 -0.06
CA SER A 167 14.92 -7.62 -1.00
C SER A 167 15.51 -7.68 -2.41
N ARG A 168 16.17 -6.61 -2.89
CA ARG A 168 16.87 -6.61 -4.19
C ARG A 168 18.14 -7.48 -4.15
N GLY A 169 18.82 -7.55 -3.01
CA GLY A 169 19.99 -8.43 -2.83
C GLY A 169 19.66 -9.93 -2.82
N ARG A 170 18.45 -10.32 -2.38
CA ARG A 170 18.01 -11.73 -2.37
C ARG A 170 17.56 -12.28 -3.72
N LEU A 171 17.26 -11.43 -4.71
CA LEU A 171 16.86 -11.87 -6.05
C LEU A 171 18.07 -12.24 -6.95
N ASN A 172 19.29 -11.90 -6.53
CA ASN A 172 20.51 -12.05 -7.33
C ASN A 172 21.46 -13.18 -6.87
N THR A 173 21.02 -14.06 -5.96
CA THR A 173 21.77 -15.28 -5.64
C THR A 173 21.25 -16.43 -6.50
N PRO A 174 22.05 -17.02 -7.41
CA PRO A 174 21.64 -18.23 -8.10
C PRO A 174 21.47 -19.35 -7.06
N GLU A 175 20.26 -19.89 -6.94
CA GLU A 175 19.99 -21.09 -6.13
C GLU A 175 20.84 -22.25 -6.67
N SER A 176 21.95 -22.54 -5.98
CA SER A 176 22.66 -23.80 -6.14
C SER A 176 21.83 -24.91 -5.51
N SER A 177 21.10 -25.64 -6.34
CA SER A 177 20.29 -26.82 -6.00
C SER A 177 21.15 -27.92 -5.33
N PRO A 178 20.76 -28.49 -4.17
CA PRO A 178 21.40 -29.69 -3.65
C PRO A 178 20.84 -30.94 -4.34
N ARG A 179 21.74 -31.68 -5.00
CA ARG A 179 21.51 -32.96 -5.68
C ARG A 179 21.08 -34.02 -4.65
N ALA A 180 19.88 -34.56 -4.80
CA ALA A 180 19.38 -35.71 -4.04
C ALA A 180 20.14 -37.00 -4.45
N THR A 181 20.70 -37.72 -3.48
CA THR A 181 21.13 -39.11 -3.64
C THR A 181 20.10 -40.04 -2.99
N ALA A 182 19.53 -40.90 -3.82
CA ALA A 182 18.47 -41.84 -3.49
C ALA A 182 19.00 -43.03 -2.67
N GLY A 183 18.36 -43.29 -1.52
CA GLY A 183 18.49 -44.53 -0.75
C GLY A 183 17.40 -45.52 -1.16
N ARG A 184 17.80 -46.60 -1.83
CA ARG A 184 16.96 -47.70 -2.32
C ARG A 184 16.69 -48.69 -1.17
N SER A 185 15.44 -48.92 -0.80
CA SER A 185 15.03 -50.05 0.05
C SER A 185 13.76 -50.68 -0.50
N THR A 186 13.92 -51.85 -1.11
CA THR A 186 12.81 -52.73 -1.51
C THR A 186 12.93 -54.03 -0.74
N ARG A 187 11.97 -54.28 0.15
CA ARG A 187 11.68 -55.57 0.78
C ARG A 187 11.43 -56.66 -0.27
N ARG A 188 11.98 -57.85 -0.05
CA ARG A 188 11.34 -59.12 -0.45
C ARG A 188 11.49 -60.18 0.65
N THR A 189 10.38 -60.87 0.81
CA THR A 189 9.93 -61.96 1.70
C THR A 189 10.73 -63.27 1.64
N SER A 190 10.80 -64.01 2.76
CA SER A 190 10.33 -65.41 2.95
C SER A 190 10.79 -65.95 4.34
N THR A 191 9.90 -66.43 5.23
CA THR A 191 9.56 -67.87 5.49
C THR A 191 10.77 -68.65 6.09
N SER A 192 10.77 -69.43 7.17
CA SER A 192 9.83 -70.06 8.13
C SER A 192 10.66 -70.78 9.22
N MET A 193 10.06 -71.04 10.40
CA MET A 193 10.27 -72.18 11.35
C MET A 193 11.72 -72.43 11.87
N THR A 194 11.99 -72.68 13.15
CA THR A 194 11.55 -73.83 13.98
C THR A 194 12.03 -73.64 15.43
N ALA A 195 11.25 -74.25 16.34
CA ALA A 195 11.58 -74.81 17.67
C ALA A 195 11.98 -73.84 18.80
#